data_AF-A0A8B6F934-F1
#
_entry.id   AF-A0A8B6F934-F1
#
_cell.length_a   1.000
_cell.length_b   1.000
_cell.length_c   1.000
_cell.angle_alpha   90.00
_cell.angle_beta   90.00
_cell.angle_gamma   90.00
#
_symmetry.space_group_name_H-M   'P 1'
#
loop_
_entity.id
_entity.type
_entity.pdbx_description
1 polymer ?
#
loop_
_entity_poly.entity_id
_entity_poly.type
_entity_poly.pdbx_seq_one_letter_code
_entity_poly.pdbx_strand_id
1 'polypeptide(L)'
;MSDVHFMTEIFRSLDFKVFSLFNLTKEEMQSIVEEFVKLIGIEVYAVFYFCGHGFEEDGKCYLVPPNARHGYTINDCTCAEDVLNQMQNHGENSPALIVLILDISRISNEKAPTNQYQDALTASLNNIQMKGNTVFCYATSKGMYAYEDIHSGILVKYLKKYLPKRMSVLDVFTSVQEGNESQYCHIQIPDIKSNLLQPRRSLADRISTKGHTVAFNQRTVLWNNANVIPPSKEIEFPEIKGKVLLDFVEDVSNMLTIFCTVVPMTMGKSLKYYLGCISKLPKEDLEVQVFVVNKQTKQRYEGPTVNLGKPLVGILDLWKPRRQLIE
;
A
#
# COMPACT_ATOMS: atom_id res chain seq x y z
N MET A 1 6.83 -3.48 6.44
CA MET A 1 5.71 -4.38 6.06
C MET A 1 4.66 -4.51 7.17
N SER A 2 5.07 -4.73 8.43
CA SER A 2 4.16 -4.79 9.59
C SER A 2 3.26 -3.56 9.73
N ASP A 3 3.81 -2.36 9.51
CA ASP A 3 3.06 -1.11 9.60
C ASP A 3 1.91 -1.00 8.61
N VAL A 4 2.17 -1.33 7.33
CA VAL A 4 1.14 -1.37 6.28
C VAL A 4 0.04 -2.35 6.66
N HIS A 5 0.39 -3.51 7.21
CA HIS A 5 -0.58 -4.50 7.66
C HIS A 5 -1.45 -3.97 8.81
N PHE A 6 -0.86 -3.40 9.86
CA PHE A 6 -1.61 -2.83 10.99
C PHE A 6 -2.55 -1.70 10.56
N MET A 7 -2.07 -0.78 9.71
CA MET A 7 -2.90 0.31 9.21
C MET A 7 -4.04 -0.22 8.34
N THR A 8 -3.79 -1.26 7.53
CA THR A 8 -4.82 -1.92 6.72
C THR A 8 -5.92 -2.53 7.59
N GLU A 9 -5.55 -3.27 8.64
CA GLU A 9 -6.52 -3.85 9.57
C GLU A 9 -7.37 -2.78 10.27
N ILE A 10 -6.74 -1.69 10.73
CA ILE A 10 -7.45 -0.59 11.39
C ILE A 10 -8.43 0.06 10.43
N PHE A 11 -8.00 0.45 9.23
CA PHE A 11 -8.89 1.10 8.28
C PHE A 11 -10.02 0.17 7.80
N ARG A 12 -9.73 -1.12 7.57
CA ARG A 12 -10.77 -2.12 7.27
C ARG A 12 -11.78 -2.24 8.41
N SER A 13 -11.34 -2.18 9.68
CA SER A 13 -12.23 -2.19 10.86
C SER A 13 -13.09 -0.92 11.00
N LEU A 14 -12.70 0.16 10.32
CA LEU A 14 -13.43 1.43 10.21
C LEU A 14 -14.27 1.51 8.91
N ASP A 15 -14.53 0.36 8.27
CA ASP A 15 -15.31 0.24 7.03
C ASP A 15 -14.69 0.94 5.79
N PHE A 16 -13.40 1.28 5.82
CA PHE A 16 -12.71 1.79 4.65
C PHE A 16 -12.46 0.67 3.63
N LYS A 17 -12.56 1.04 2.35
CA LYS A 17 -12.07 0.25 1.22
C LYS A 17 -10.59 0.52 1.07
N VAL A 18 -9.74 -0.43 1.44
CA VAL A 18 -8.29 -0.25 1.51
C VAL A 18 -7.59 -0.94 0.34
N PHE A 19 -6.68 -0.22 -0.33
CA PHE A 19 -5.61 -0.81 -1.13
C PHE A 19 -4.31 -0.71 -0.33
N SER A 20 -3.66 -1.84 -0.10
CA SER A 20 -2.41 -1.93 0.66
C SER A 20 -1.32 -2.44 -0.28
N LEU A 21 -0.21 -1.72 -0.41
CA LEU A 21 0.79 -2.02 -1.42
C LEU A 21 2.18 -1.92 -0.84
N PHE A 22 3.09 -2.75 -1.35
CA PHE A 22 4.46 -2.83 -0.87
C PHE A 22 5.46 -2.76 -2.02
N ASN A 23 6.57 -2.05 -1.81
CA ASN A 23 7.69 -1.90 -2.76
C ASN A 23 7.29 -1.41 -4.17
N LEU A 24 6.58 -0.29 -4.23
CA LEU A 24 6.18 0.35 -5.49
C LEU A 24 7.28 1.25 -6.05
N THR A 25 7.57 1.16 -7.36
CA THR A 25 8.35 2.18 -8.07
C THR A 25 7.59 3.51 -8.14
N LYS A 26 8.25 4.56 -8.60
CA LYS A 26 7.60 5.86 -8.84
C LYS A 26 6.40 5.74 -9.78
N GLU A 27 6.56 5.04 -10.90
CA GLU A 27 5.51 4.86 -11.90
C GLU A 27 4.32 4.08 -11.34
N GLU A 28 4.60 3.10 -10.48
CA GLU A 28 3.58 2.27 -9.84
C GLU A 28 2.83 3.05 -8.76
N MET A 29 3.53 3.89 -7.99
CA MET A 29 2.92 4.86 -7.06
C MET A 29 2.01 5.83 -7.81
N GLN A 30 2.45 6.37 -8.95
CA GLN A 30 1.62 7.26 -9.78
C GLN A 30 0.38 6.52 -10.30
N SER A 31 0.56 5.32 -10.85
CA SER A 31 -0.54 4.52 -11.40
C SER A 31 -1.59 4.17 -10.35
N ILE A 32 -1.17 3.76 -9.14
CA ILE A 32 -2.16 3.48 -8.09
C ILE A 32 -2.84 4.76 -7.59
N VAL A 33 -2.13 5.89 -7.51
CA VAL A 33 -2.77 7.16 -7.13
C VAL A 33 -3.85 7.53 -8.14
N GLU A 34 -3.61 7.33 -9.44
CA GLU A 34 -4.62 7.54 -10.49
C GLU A 34 -5.85 6.64 -10.29
N GLU A 35 -5.68 5.35 -9.99
CA GLU A 35 -6.80 4.45 -9.69
C GLU A 35 -7.51 4.81 -8.38
N PHE A 36 -6.77 5.20 -7.35
CA PHE A 36 -7.31 5.60 -6.05
C PHE A 36 -8.18 6.86 -6.17
N VAL A 37 -7.75 7.84 -6.96
CA VAL A 37 -8.50 9.08 -7.22
C VAL A 37 -9.85 8.78 -7.89
N LYS A 38 -9.96 7.75 -8.74
CA LYS A 38 -11.27 7.35 -9.33
C LYS A 38 -12.30 6.90 -8.28
N LEU A 39 -11.85 6.49 -7.09
CA LEU A 39 -12.73 6.13 -5.97
C LEU A 39 -13.15 7.33 -5.11
N ILE A 40 -12.52 8.48 -5.30
CA ILE A 40 -12.84 9.71 -4.57
C ILE A 40 -14.00 10.42 -5.28
N GLY A 41 -14.93 10.94 -4.49
CA GLY A 41 -16.06 11.71 -5.01
C GLY A 41 -16.73 12.51 -3.91
N ILE A 42 -17.94 13.00 -4.22
CA ILE A 42 -18.73 13.83 -3.31
C ILE A 42 -18.89 13.15 -1.94
N GLU A 43 -18.59 13.91 -0.89
CA GLU A 43 -18.69 13.51 0.52
C GLU A 43 -17.86 12.28 0.95
N VAL A 44 -16.93 11.81 0.11
CA VAL A 44 -16.04 10.69 0.45
C VAL A 44 -14.96 11.14 1.45
N TYR A 45 -14.59 10.24 2.37
CA TYR A 45 -13.39 10.37 3.19
C TYR A 45 -12.28 9.57 2.52
N ALA A 46 -11.17 10.24 2.20
CA ALA A 46 -10.03 9.64 1.52
C ALA A 46 -8.79 9.73 2.41
N VAL A 47 -8.09 8.61 2.56
CA VAL A 47 -6.85 8.53 3.36
C VAL A 47 -5.73 8.02 2.48
N PHE A 48 -4.62 8.75 2.46
CA PHE A 48 -3.36 8.31 1.87
C PHE A 48 -2.35 8.10 2.99
N TYR A 49 -1.82 6.88 3.10
CA TYR A 49 -0.78 6.52 4.06
C TYR A 49 0.46 6.05 3.31
N PHE A 50 1.62 6.59 3.67
CA PHE A 50 2.91 6.14 3.17
C PHE A 50 3.89 5.97 4.32
N CYS A 51 4.61 4.85 4.34
CA CYS A 51 5.74 4.61 5.22
C CYS A 51 6.98 4.16 4.45
N GLY A 52 8.13 4.73 4.77
CA GLY A 52 9.40 4.37 4.16
C GLY A 52 10.36 5.55 4.08
N HIS A 53 11.27 5.50 3.12
CA HIS A 53 12.20 6.60 2.90
C HIS A 53 11.48 7.81 2.30
N GLY A 54 11.83 8.97 2.82
CA GLY A 54 11.35 10.25 2.32
C GLY A 54 12.25 11.39 2.78
N PHE A 55 12.03 12.54 2.16
CA PHE A 55 12.74 13.78 2.47
C PHE A 55 11.82 14.98 2.22
N GLU A 56 12.20 16.15 2.71
CA GLU A 56 11.49 17.40 2.48
C GLU A 56 12.37 18.41 1.76
N GLU A 57 11.88 18.96 0.64
CA GLU A 57 12.52 20.06 -0.11
C GLU A 57 11.46 21.12 -0.41
N ASP A 58 11.81 22.40 -0.20
CA ASP A 58 10.93 23.55 -0.43
C ASP A 58 9.53 23.43 0.22
N GLY A 59 9.47 22.78 1.40
CA GLY A 59 8.22 22.57 2.14
C GLY A 59 7.31 21.48 1.57
N LYS A 60 7.82 20.66 0.64
CA LYS A 60 7.14 19.52 0.04
C LYS A 60 7.80 18.21 0.42
N CYS A 61 6.98 17.19 0.69
CA CYS A 61 7.45 15.86 1.04
C CYS A 61 7.59 14.98 -0.20
N TYR A 62 8.73 14.30 -0.33
CA TYR A 62 9.02 13.39 -1.44
C TYR A 62 9.16 11.97 -0.94
N LEU A 63 8.39 11.06 -1.53
CA LEU A 63 8.31 9.64 -1.22
C LEU A 63 9.31 8.90 -2.12
N VAL A 64 10.30 8.26 -1.51
CA VAL A 64 11.42 7.64 -2.25
C VAL A 64 11.06 6.20 -2.61
N PRO A 65 11.05 5.83 -3.90
CA PRO A 65 10.78 4.46 -4.32
C PRO A 65 11.97 3.53 -4.00
N PRO A 66 11.76 2.22 -3.85
CA PRO A 66 12.81 1.26 -3.50
C PRO A 66 13.87 1.09 -4.61
N ASN A 67 13.54 1.45 -5.86
CA ASN A 67 14.46 1.41 -7.00
C ASN A 67 15.21 2.74 -7.23
N ALA A 68 15.05 3.73 -6.35
CA ALA A 68 15.79 4.98 -6.43
C ALA A 68 17.31 4.72 -6.32
N ARG A 69 18.09 5.25 -7.27
CA ARG A 69 19.54 5.11 -7.29
C ARG A 69 20.19 6.08 -6.30
N HIS A 70 21.43 5.81 -5.92
CA HIS A 70 22.21 6.75 -5.12
C HIS A 70 22.33 8.11 -5.84
N GLY A 71 22.10 9.21 -5.11
CA GLY A 71 22.03 10.56 -5.67
C GLY A 71 20.67 10.91 -6.29
N TYR A 72 19.60 10.19 -5.94
CA TYR A 72 18.24 10.50 -6.37
C TYR A 72 17.86 11.96 -6.06
N THR A 73 17.00 12.52 -6.91
CA THR A 73 16.48 13.89 -6.83
C THR A 73 14.96 13.87 -6.65
N ILE A 74 14.36 15.05 -6.54
CA ILE A 74 12.88 15.20 -6.55
C ILE A 74 12.23 14.55 -7.78
N ASN A 75 12.96 14.49 -8.91
CA ASN A 75 12.45 13.92 -10.17
C ASN A 75 12.39 12.39 -10.14
N ASP A 76 13.08 11.73 -9.21
CA ASP A 76 13.06 10.27 -9.05
C ASP A 76 12.00 9.83 -8.02
N CYS A 77 11.38 10.78 -7.33
CA CYS A 77 10.48 10.54 -6.21
C CYS A 77 9.04 11.00 -6.52
N THR A 78 8.10 10.63 -5.65
CA THR A 78 6.69 11.09 -5.74
C THR A 78 6.46 12.20 -4.73
N CYS A 79 5.93 13.34 -5.16
CA CYS A 79 5.61 14.45 -4.26
C CYS A 79 4.24 14.21 -3.58
N ALA A 80 4.19 14.26 -2.25
CA ALA A 80 2.97 14.05 -1.48
C ALA A 80 1.94 15.17 -1.72
N GLU A 81 2.39 16.40 -1.95
CA GLU A 81 1.53 17.52 -2.30
C GLU A 81 0.91 17.35 -3.69
N ASP A 82 1.60 16.70 -4.64
CA ASP A 82 1.02 16.35 -5.94
C ASP A 82 -0.04 15.25 -5.80
N VAL A 83 0.15 14.29 -4.89
CA VAL A 83 -0.89 13.30 -4.53
C VAL A 83 -2.10 14.01 -3.96
N LEU A 84 -1.92 14.93 -2.99
CA LEU A 84 -3.01 15.75 -2.47
C LEU A 84 -3.74 16.51 -3.59
N ASN A 85 -3.01 17.12 -4.51
CA ASN A 85 -3.60 17.86 -5.63
C ASN A 85 -4.51 16.98 -6.47
N GLN A 86 -4.07 15.78 -6.82
CA GLN A 86 -4.89 14.82 -7.55
C GLN A 86 -6.14 14.41 -6.75
N MET A 87 -5.99 14.16 -5.44
CA MET A 87 -7.13 13.85 -4.54
C MET A 87 -8.13 15.02 -4.39
N GLN A 88 -7.70 16.27 -4.60
CA GLN A 88 -8.59 17.44 -4.54
C GLN A 88 -9.28 17.76 -5.88
N ASN A 89 -8.74 17.24 -6.99
CA ASN A 89 -9.12 17.61 -8.35
C ASN A 89 -10.41 16.94 -8.83
N HIS A 90 -11.51 17.22 -8.13
CA HIS A 90 -12.84 16.66 -8.43
C HIS A 90 -13.90 17.72 -8.75
N GLY A 91 -13.51 18.99 -8.99
CA GLY A 91 -14.46 20.08 -9.22
C GLY A 91 -15.51 20.17 -8.09
N GLU A 92 -16.79 20.11 -8.46
CA GLU A 92 -17.96 20.10 -7.57
C GLU A 92 -18.13 18.78 -6.78
N ASN A 93 -17.52 17.68 -7.22
CA ASN A 93 -17.58 16.37 -6.57
C ASN A 93 -16.48 16.20 -5.51
N SER A 94 -16.18 17.25 -4.74
CA SER A 94 -15.06 17.24 -3.81
C SER A 94 -15.27 16.27 -2.64
N PRO A 95 -14.21 15.58 -2.18
CA PRO A 95 -14.26 14.79 -0.96
C PRO A 95 -14.57 15.66 0.25
N ALA A 96 -15.22 15.06 1.24
CA ALA A 96 -15.54 15.72 2.50
C ALA A 96 -14.35 15.78 3.46
N LEU A 97 -13.42 14.83 3.35
CA LEU A 97 -12.22 14.75 4.15
C LEU A 97 -11.10 14.09 3.36
N ILE A 98 -9.91 14.69 3.38
CA ILE A 98 -8.67 14.12 2.89
C ILE A 98 -7.68 14.08 4.05
N VAL A 99 -7.09 12.92 4.29
CA VAL A 99 -6.07 12.72 5.31
C VAL A 99 -4.82 12.15 4.66
N LEU A 100 -3.68 12.82 4.85
CA LEU A 100 -2.37 12.29 4.46
C LEU A 100 -1.58 11.95 5.72
N ILE A 101 -1.17 10.71 5.86
CA ILE A 101 -0.34 10.23 6.96
C ILE A 101 1.02 9.84 6.38
N LEU A 102 2.06 10.60 6.67
CA LEU A 102 3.40 10.41 6.12
C LEU A 102 4.37 9.96 7.21
N ASP A 103 4.67 8.66 7.21
CA ASP A 103 5.68 8.03 8.08
C ASP A 103 7.03 7.98 7.38
N ILE A 104 7.63 9.17 7.27
CA ILE A 104 8.90 9.41 6.58
C ILE A 104 9.79 10.35 7.41
N SER A 105 11.09 10.30 7.15
CA SER A 105 11.98 11.38 7.57
C SER A 105 11.69 12.64 6.74
N ARG A 106 11.88 13.82 7.35
CA ARG A 106 11.65 15.13 6.73
C ARG A 106 12.91 15.98 6.70
N ILE A 107 14.05 15.32 6.54
CA ILE A 107 15.35 15.98 6.33
C ILE A 107 15.47 16.47 4.88
N SER A 108 16.36 17.43 4.63
CA SER A 108 16.72 17.84 3.26
C SER A 108 17.54 16.77 2.56
N ASN A 109 17.45 16.68 1.23
CA ASN A 109 18.21 15.71 0.45
C ASN A 109 19.59 16.29 0.07
N GLU A 110 20.48 16.39 1.06
CA GLU A 110 21.83 16.99 0.91
C GLU A 110 22.71 16.30 -0.14
N LYS A 111 22.36 15.07 -0.56
CA LYS A 111 23.11 14.27 -1.54
C LYS A 111 22.64 14.47 -2.98
N ALA A 112 21.58 15.24 -3.20
CA ALA A 112 21.15 15.61 -4.54
C ALA A 112 22.18 16.58 -5.16
N PRO A 113 22.60 16.38 -6.43
CA PRO A 113 23.43 17.36 -7.10
C PRO A 113 22.70 18.71 -7.13
N THR A 114 23.43 19.78 -6.77
CA THR A 114 22.92 21.16 -6.72
C THR A 114 22.64 21.65 -8.13
N ASN A 115 21.49 21.27 -8.70
CA ASN A 115 21.13 21.64 -10.06
C ASN A 115 20.39 22.97 -10.05
N GLN A 116 21.05 24.01 -10.59
CA GLN A 116 20.59 25.38 -10.80
C GLN A 116 19.38 25.53 -11.75
N TYR A 117 18.63 24.46 -12.03
CA TYR A 117 17.49 24.46 -12.95
C TYR A 117 16.21 24.05 -12.19
N GLN A 118 15.81 24.88 -11.24
CA GLN A 118 14.64 24.66 -10.37
C GLN A 118 13.45 25.58 -10.73
N ASP A 119 13.43 26.11 -11.97
CA ASP A 119 12.47 27.16 -12.34
C ASP A 119 11.29 26.70 -13.21
N ALA A 120 11.26 25.45 -13.71
CA ALA A 120 10.19 25.01 -14.62
C ALA A 120 9.05 24.21 -13.94
N LEU A 121 9.32 23.51 -12.83
CA LEU A 121 8.33 22.67 -12.12
C LEU A 121 7.66 23.37 -10.93
N THR A 122 8.28 24.43 -10.43
CA THR A 122 7.78 25.20 -9.27
C THR A 122 6.58 26.09 -9.66
N ALA A 123 6.47 26.44 -10.94
CA ALA A 123 5.41 27.32 -11.46
C ALA A 123 4.03 26.65 -11.58
N SER A 124 3.92 25.32 -11.71
CA SER A 124 2.63 24.64 -11.89
C SER A 124 1.91 24.30 -10.58
N LEU A 125 2.60 24.42 -9.43
CA LEU A 125 2.14 23.86 -8.15
C LEU A 125 1.61 24.91 -7.15
N ASN A 126 1.56 26.18 -7.55
CA ASN A 126 1.05 27.27 -6.70
C ASN A 126 -0.49 27.31 -6.56
N ASN A 127 -1.21 26.36 -7.16
CA ASN A 127 -2.68 26.34 -7.15
C ASN A 127 -3.26 25.05 -6.55
N ILE A 128 -2.74 24.61 -5.39
CA ILE A 128 -3.54 23.68 -4.55
C ILE A 128 -4.78 24.45 -4.12
N GLN A 129 -5.92 24.19 -4.78
CA GLN A 129 -7.18 24.81 -4.39
C GLN A 129 -7.56 24.28 -3.01
N MET A 130 -7.19 24.97 -1.94
CA MET A 130 -7.50 24.53 -0.58
C MET A 130 -9.01 24.55 -0.35
N LYS A 131 -9.65 23.37 -0.31
CA LYS A 131 -11.10 23.21 -0.08
C LYS A 131 -11.50 23.14 1.40
N GLY A 132 -10.56 23.32 2.32
CA GLY A 132 -10.84 23.31 3.75
C GLY A 132 -11.24 21.94 4.32
N ASN A 133 -10.71 20.87 3.72
CA ASN A 133 -11.08 19.48 4.00
C ASN A 133 -9.86 18.58 4.23
N THR A 134 -8.67 19.14 4.47
CA THR A 134 -7.40 18.39 4.47
C THR A 134 -6.74 18.37 5.85
N VAL A 135 -6.17 17.22 6.20
CA VAL A 135 -5.31 17.02 7.38
C VAL A 135 -4.07 16.23 6.99
N PHE A 136 -2.88 16.74 7.33
CA PHE A 136 -1.63 16.00 7.31
C PHE A 136 -1.26 15.58 8.73
N CYS A 137 -0.79 14.34 8.87
CA CYS A 137 -0.10 13.83 10.03
C CYS A 137 1.29 13.36 9.57
N TYR A 138 2.32 14.06 9.99
CA TYR A 138 3.71 13.69 9.73
C TYR A 138 4.24 12.92 10.94
N ALA A 139 4.96 11.83 10.71
CA ALA A 139 5.60 11.07 11.79
C ALA A 139 6.62 11.89 12.58
N THR A 140 7.17 12.94 11.98
CA THR A 140 8.21 13.78 12.56
C THR A 140 8.09 15.23 12.07
N SER A 141 8.75 16.16 12.75
CA SER A 141 8.83 17.57 12.40
C SER A 141 9.76 17.80 11.22
N LYS A 142 9.63 18.95 10.56
CA LYS A 142 10.58 19.37 9.51
C LYS A 142 12.02 19.30 10.02
N GLY A 143 12.92 18.72 9.21
CA GLY A 143 14.34 18.57 9.53
C GLY A 143 14.68 17.39 10.43
N MET A 144 13.71 16.54 10.78
CA MET A 144 13.91 15.43 11.70
C MET A 144 13.75 14.06 11.02
N TYR A 145 14.27 13.03 11.68
CA TYR A 145 14.12 11.64 11.25
C TYR A 145 12.83 11.00 11.79
N ALA A 146 12.35 9.99 11.08
CA ALA A 146 11.34 9.06 11.58
C ALA A 146 12.02 7.72 11.88
N TYR A 147 11.63 7.08 12.98
CA TYR A 147 12.24 5.86 13.49
C TYR A 147 11.23 4.73 13.58
N GLU A 148 11.77 3.52 13.61
CA GLU A 148 11.04 2.28 13.80
C GLU A 148 11.60 1.55 15.02
N ASP A 149 10.71 0.89 15.76
CA ASP A 149 11.07 -0.08 16.80
C ASP A 149 11.12 -1.49 16.19
N ILE A 150 11.41 -2.52 16.99
CA ILE A 150 11.56 -3.93 16.51
C ILE A 150 10.33 -4.43 15.73
N HIS A 151 9.14 -3.93 16.05
CA HIS A 151 7.88 -4.45 15.51
C HIS A 151 7.12 -3.49 14.57
N SER A 152 7.33 -2.18 14.72
CA SER A 152 6.55 -1.14 14.01
C SER A 152 7.21 0.23 14.08
N GLY A 153 6.89 1.10 13.13
CA GLY A 153 7.12 2.54 13.18
C GLY A 153 6.58 3.16 14.46
N ILE A 154 7.30 4.15 14.99
CA ILE A 154 6.90 4.84 16.22
C ILE A 154 5.56 5.55 16.04
N LEU A 155 5.31 6.15 14.88
CA LEU A 155 4.02 6.78 14.58
C LEU A 155 2.89 5.74 14.59
N VAL A 156 3.07 4.62 13.89
CA VAL A 156 2.07 3.54 13.79
C VAL A 156 1.73 2.96 15.16
N LYS A 157 2.72 2.78 16.04
CA LYS A 157 2.50 2.34 17.43
C LYS A 157 1.43 3.16 18.15
N TYR A 158 1.47 4.48 18.01
CA TYR A 158 0.49 5.38 18.64
C TYR A 158 -0.80 5.49 17.84
N LEU A 159 -0.74 5.51 16.50
CA LEU A 159 -1.93 5.48 15.66
C LEU A 159 -2.82 4.26 15.96
N LYS A 160 -2.23 3.08 16.21
CA LYS A 160 -2.96 1.86 16.63
C LYS A 160 -3.82 2.08 17.88
N LYS A 161 -3.37 2.92 18.81
CA LYS A 161 -4.08 3.21 20.07
C LYS A 161 -5.26 4.15 19.86
N TYR A 162 -5.16 5.11 18.93
CA TYR A 162 -6.10 6.23 18.84
C TYR A 162 -6.99 6.22 17.59
N LEU A 163 -6.53 5.73 16.44
CA LEU A 163 -7.33 5.68 15.21
C LEU A 163 -8.68 4.94 15.36
N PRO A 164 -8.78 3.80 16.07
CA PRO A 164 -10.06 3.10 16.20
C PRO A 164 -11.08 3.84 17.09
N LYS A 165 -10.67 4.89 17.81
CA LYS A 165 -11.54 5.61 18.74
C LYS A 165 -12.48 6.55 18.00
N ARG A 166 -13.72 6.67 18.49
CA ARG A 166 -14.71 7.63 17.98
C ARG A 166 -14.41 9.05 18.47
N MET A 167 -13.36 9.65 17.91
CA MET A 167 -12.99 11.05 18.14
C MET A 167 -12.60 11.70 16.81
N SER A 168 -12.49 13.03 16.79
CA SER A 168 -12.17 13.72 15.53
C SER A 168 -10.78 13.32 15.04
N VAL A 169 -10.55 13.40 13.73
CA VAL A 169 -9.23 13.13 13.16
C VAL A 169 -8.13 14.01 13.76
N LEU A 170 -8.45 15.27 14.10
CA LEU A 170 -7.52 16.17 14.76
C LEU A 170 -7.22 15.70 16.18
N ASP A 171 -8.23 15.32 16.97
CA ASP A 171 -8.02 14.81 18.33
C ASP A 171 -7.23 13.48 18.35
N VAL A 172 -7.42 12.62 17.34
CA VAL A 172 -6.61 11.41 17.17
C VAL A 172 -5.14 11.79 17.02
N PHE A 173 -4.82 12.71 16.12
CA PHE A 173 -3.44 13.10 15.87
C PHE A 173 -2.82 13.91 17.03
N THR A 174 -3.59 14.77 17.69
CA THR A 174 -3.16 15.43 18.93
C THR A 174 -2.85 14.40 20.01
N SER A 175 -3.70 13.37 20.18
CA SER A 175 -3.44 12.29 21.14
C SER A 175 -2.19 11.46 20.79
N VAL A 176 -1.85 11.35 19.50
CA VAL A 176 -0.62 10.70 19.03
C VAL A 176 0.61 11.56 19.36
N GLN A 177 0.53 12.87 19.18
CA GLN A 177 1.60 13.81 19.57
C GLN A 177 1.84 13.78 21.08
N GLU A 178 0.78 13.93 21.88
CA GLU A 178 0.85 13.95 23.34
C GLU A 178 1.27 12.60 23.92
N GLY A 179 0.80 11.51 23.30
CA GLY A 179 1.03 10.15 23.77
C GLY A 179 2.39 9.57 23.41
N ASN A 180 3.26 10.29 22.69
CA ASN A 180 4.56 9.78 22.26
C ASN A 180 5.55 9.67 23.44
N GLU A 181 5.35 8.67 24.30
CA GLU A 181 6.19 8.32 25.46
C GLU A 181 7.36 7.39 25.08
N SER A 182 7.73 7.31 23.79
CA SER A 182 8.77 6.40 23.35
C SER A 182 10.17 6.92 23.72
N GLN A 183 11.20 6.08 23.68
CA GLN A 183 12.59 6.53 23.78
C GLN A 183 12.98 7.55 22.69
N TYR A 184 12.16 7.67 21.64
CA TYR A 184 12.35 8.60 20.53
C TYR A 184 11.57 9.91 20.71
N CYS A 185 10.88 10.14 21.84
CA CYS A 185 10.01 11.32 22.04
C CYS A 185 10.71 12.68 21.84
N HIS A 186 12.02 12.75 22.09
CA HIS A 186 12.82 13.96 21.91
C HIS A 186 13.47 14.10 20.53
N ILE A 187 13.47 13.02 19.73
CA ILE A 187 14.15 12.96 18.41
C ILE A 187 13.18 12.66 17.26
N GLN A 188 11.93 12.34 17.56
CA GLN A 188 10.83 12.22 16.63
C GLN A 188 9.60 12.87 17.24
N ILE A 189 9.29 14.07 16.76
CA ILE A 189 8.17 14.88 17.22
C ILE A 189 7.14 14.89 16.10
N PRO A 190 6.01 14.18 16.20
CA PRO A 190 5.01 14.19 15.14
C PRO A 190 4.47 15.61 14.91
N ASP A 191 4.10 15.92 13.68
CA ASP A 191 3.65 17.26 13.26
C ASP A 191 2.30 17.17 12.55
N ILE A 192 1.43 18.16 12.75
CA ILE A 192 0.06 18.18 12.21
C ILE A 192 -0.14 19.48 11.44
N LYS A 193 -0.57 19.37 10.19
CA LYS A 193 -0.95 20.52 9.37
C LYS A 193 -2.37 20.33 8.86
N SER A 194 -3.26 21.28 9.13
CA SER A 194 -4.66 21.16 8.72
C SER A 194 -5.26 22.47 8.25
N ASN A 195 -6.19 22.37 7.30
CA ASN A 195 -7.12 23.43 6.93
C ASN A 195 -8.59 23.00 7.13
N LEU A 196 -8.84 21.92 7.89
CA LEU A 196 -10.14 21.28 8.00
C LEU A 196 -11.17 22.21 8.68
N LEU A 197 -12.15 22.69 7.91
CA LEU A 197 -13.21 23.60 8.38
C LEU A 197 -14.24 22.90 9.25
N GLN A 198 -14.41 21.59 9.11
CA GLN A 198 -15.30 20.77 9.93
C GLN A 198 -14.48 19.90 10.90
N PRO A 199 -13.95 20.46 12.00
CA PRO A 199 -12.97 19.79 12.86
C PRO A 199 -13.53 18.58 13.61
N ARG A 200 -14.86 18.37 13.61
CA ARG A 200 -15.51 17.24 14.30
C ARG A 200 -15.53 15.94 13.49
N ARG A 201 -15.13 15.96 12.20
CA ARG A 201 -15.13 14.76 11.36
C ARG A 201 -14.22 13.68 11.97
N SER A 202 -14.72 12.46 12.05
CA SER A 202 -14.01 11.30 12.59
C SER A 202 -13.78 10.26 11.51
N LEU A 203 -12.62 9.61 11.50
CA LEU A 203 -12.42 8.43 10.66
C LEU A 203 -13.34 7.25 11.06
N ALA A 204 -14.00 7.31 12.22
CA ALA A 204 -15.01 6.35 12.67
C ALA A 204 -16.46 6.82 12.46
N ASP A 205 -16.67 7.88 11.65
CA ASP A 205 -17.99 8.33 11.22
C ASP A 205 -18.70 7.20 10.46
N ARG A 206 -20.01 7.04 10.70
CA ARG A 206 -20.79 6.00 10.00
C ARG A 206 -20.97 6.37 8.54
N ILE A 207 -20.80 5.38 7.66
CA ILE A 207 -21.06 5.54 6.24
C ILE A 207 -22.57 5.70 6.01
N SER A 208 -22.97 6.80 5.38
CA SER A 208 -24.32 7.02 4.87
C SER A 208 -24.33 6.88 3.34
N THR A 209 -25.22 6.04 2.81
CA THR A 209 -25.39 5.88 1.35
C THR A 209 -26.60 6.63 0.81
N LYS A 210 -27.31 7.38 1.66
CA LYS A 210 -28.50 8.16 1.28
C LYS A 210 -28.14 9.16 0.19
N GLY A 211 -28.79 9.07 -0.97
CA GLY A 211 -28.50 9.92 -2.14
C GLY A 211 -27.30 9.47 -2.99
N HIS A 212 -26.51 8.48 -2.54
CA HIS A 212 -25.26 8.06 -3.17
C HIS A 212 -25.11 6.54 -3.35
N THR A 213 -26.20 5.76 -3.24
CA THR A 213 -26.18 4.29 -3.27
C THR A 213 -25.52 3.71 -4.52
N VAL A 214 -25.84 4.25 -5.71
CA VAL A 214 -25.24 3.78 -6.98
C VAL A 214 -23.73 3.99 -6.99
N ALA A 215 -23.27 5.18 -6.63
CA ALA A 215 -21.85 5.51 -6.59
C ALA A 215 -21.11 4.67 -5.52
N PHE A 216 -21.74 4.42 -4.36
CA PHE A 216 -21.22 3.53 -3.34
C PHE A 216 -21.04 2.10 -3.86
N ASN A 217 -22.05 1.55 -4.56
CA ASN A 217 -21.99 0.20 -5.13
C ASN A 217 -20.92 0.09 -6.21
N GLN A 218 -20.81 1.08 -7.11
CA GLN A 218 -19.77 1.11 -8.14
C GLN A 218 -18.37 1.08 -7.53
N ARG A 219 -18.09 1.94 -6.54
CA ARG A 219 -16.81 1.92 -5.81
C ARG A 219 -16.55 0.60 -5.10
N THR A 220 -17.60 -0.02 -4.57
CA THR A 220 -17.50 -1.32 -3.89
C THR A 220 -17.15 -2.43 -4.87
N VAL A 221 -17.75 -2.44 -6.07
CA VAL A 221 -17.40 -3.41 -7.13
C VAL A 221 -15.96 -3.22 -7.60
N LEU A 222 -15.54 -1.98 -7.87
CA LEU A 222 -14.15 -1.68 -8.29
C LEU A 222 -13.14 -2.17 -7.25
N TRP A 223 -13.38 -1.85 -5.97
CA TRP A 223 -12.52 -2.32 -4.87
C TRP A 223 -12.55 -3.85 -4.73
N ASN A 224 -13.73 -4.48 -4.72
CA ASN A 224 -13.85 -5.94 -4.60
C ASN A 224 -13.10 -6.67 -5.71
N ASN A 225 -13.23 -6.22 -6.96
CA ASN A 225 -12.56 -6.83 -8.11
C ASN A 225 -11.03 -6.83 -7.94
N ALA A 226 -10.47 -5.77 -7.36
CA ALA A 226 -9.05 -5.63 -7.09
C ALA A 226 -8.57 -6.26 -5.76
N ASN A 227 -9.44 -7.01 -5.07
CA ASN A 227 -9.10 -7.77 -3.85
C ASN A 227 -9.46 -9.27 -3.97
N VAL A 228 -9.68 -9.77 -5.20
CA VAL A 228 -10.00 -11.19 -5.43
C VAL A 228 -8.72 -12.04 -5.41
N ILE A 229 -8.69 -13.06 -4.55
CA ILE A 229 -7.66 -14.12 -4.56
C ILE A 229 -8.09 -15.28 -5.48
N PRO A 230 -7.14 -16.00 -6.11
CA PRO A 230 -7.47 -17.19 -6.90
C PRO A 230 -8.07 -18.30 -6.01
N PRO A 231 -9.00 -19.12 -6.55
CA PRO A 231 -9.45 -20.31 -5.84
C PRO A 231 -8.35 -21.36 -5.78
N SER A 232 -8.35 -22.19 -4.74
CA SER A 232 -7.42 -23.32 -4.60
C SER A 232 -7.41 -24.21 -5.84
N LYS A 233 -6.22 -24.71 -6.19
CA LYS A 233 -6.01 -25.57 -7.37
C LYS A 233 -5.49 -26.92 -6.96
N GLU A 234 -6.00 -27.97 -7.58
CA GLU A 234 -5.52 -29.33 -7.42
C GLU A 234 -4.84 -29.80 -8.70
N ILE A 235 -3.64 -30.37 -8.57
CA ILE A 235 -2.85 -30.85 -9.70
C ILE A 235 -2.45 -32.28 -9.44
N GLU A 236 -2.87 -33.21 -10.30
CA GLU A 236 -2.53 -34.62 -10.16
C GLU A 236 -1.11 -34.91 -10.65
N PHE A 237 -0.40 -35.75 -9.90
CA PHE A 237 0.93 -36.28 -10.24
C PHE A 237 0.89 -37.82 -10.17
N PRO A 238 0.61 -38.50 -11.30
CA PRO A 238 0.51 -39.95 -11.35
C PRO A 238 1.78 -40.68 -10.88
N GLU A 239 2.96 -40.10 -11.15
CA GLU A 239 4.27 -40.66 -10.82
C GLU A 239 4.47 -40.84 -9.31
N ILE A 240 3.79 -40.02 -8.51
CA ILE A 240 3.85 -40.07 -7.04
C ILE A 240 2.57 -40.63 -6.42
N LYS A 241 1.58 -41.02 -7.24
CA LYS A 241 0.23 -41.43 -6.82
C LYS A 241 -0.39 -40.43 -5.84
N GLY A 242 -0.27 -39.15 -6.18
CA GLY A 242 -0.64 -38.03 -5.33
C GLY A 242 -1.10 -36.83 -6.14
N LYS A 243 -1.43 -35.77 -5.42
CA LYS A 243 -1.77 -34.46 -5.97
C LYS A 243 -1.01 -33.37 -5.23
N VAL A 244 -0.86 -32.23 -5.87
CA VAL A 244 -0.39 -31.00 -5.26
C VAL A 244 -1.58 -30.07 -5.13
N LEU A 245 -1.82 -29.59 -3.91
CA LEU A 245 -2.76 -28.53 -3.61
C LEU A 245 -2.02 -27.20 -3.60
N LEU A 246 -2.52 -26.24 -4.36
CA LEU A 246 -2.13 -24.84 -4.29
C LEU A 246 -3.21 -24.06 -3.55
N ASP A 247 -2.83 -23.44 -2.44
CA ASP A 247 -3.67 -22.51 -1.69
C ASP A 247 -3.05 -21.11 -1.72
N PHE A 248 -3.91 -20.09 -1.64
CA PHE A 248 -3.52 -18.70 -1.86
C PHE A 248 -3.93 -17.83 -0.67
N VAL A 249 -3.02 -16.98 -0.21
CA VAL A 249 -3.29 -16.01 0.86
C VAL A 249 -2.81 -14.63 0.41
N GLU A 250 -3.66 -13.62 0.56
CA GLU A 250 -3.29 -12.21 0.41
C GLU A 250 -2.46 -11.78 1.62
N ASP A 251 -1.24 -11.29 1.40
CA ASP A 251 -0.47 -10.57 2.43
C ASP A 251 -0.80 -9.08 2.41
N VAL A 252 -0.72 -8.50 1.20
CA VAL A 252 -1.18 -7.15 0.85
C VAL A 252 -1.69 -7.17 -0.59
N SER A 253 -2.30 -6.09 -1.06
CA SER A 253 -3.04 -6.06 -2.32
C SER A 253 -2.16 -6.26 -3.57
N ASN A 254 -0.82 -6.19 -3.49
CA ASN A 254 0.11 -6.62 -4.55
C ASN A 254 1.03 -7.79 -4.17
N MET A 255 0.71 -8.54 -3.12
CA MET A 255 1.52 -9.66 -2.63
C MET A 255 0.63 -10.85 -2.29
N LEU A 256 0.85 -11.95 -3.01
CA LEU A 256 0.10 -13.20 -2.85
C LEU A 256 1.08 -14.31 -2.45
N THR A 257 0.87 -14.89 -1.27
CA THR A 257 1.60 -16.09 -0.84
C THR A 257 0.91 -17.34 -1.37
N ILE A 258 1.69 -18.22 -2.00
CA ILE A 258 1.22 -19.51 -2.53
C ILE A 258 1.75 -20.64 -1.65
N PHE A 259 0.84 -21.39 -1.04
CA PHE A 259 1.15 -22.60 -0.31
C PHE A 259 1.06 -23.81 -1.24
N CYS A 260 2.07 -24.68 -1.18
CA CYS A 260 2.16 -25.87 -2.00
C CYS A 260 2.20 -27.11 -1.12
N THR A 261 1.13 -27.90 -1.14
CA THR A 261 0.97 -29.06 -0.27
C THR A 261 0.89 -30.34 -1.09
N VAL A 262 1.79 -31.29 -0.85
CA VAL A 262 1.77 -32.60 -1.51
C VAL A 262 0.87 -33.56 -0.72
N VAL A 263 -0.18 -34.07 -1.36
CA VAL A 263 -1.20 -34.92 -0.74
C VAL A 263 -1.28 -36.27 -1.46
N PRO A 264 -1.28 -37.41 -0.74
CA PRO A 264 -1.47 -38.73 -1.34
C PRO A 264 -2.90 -38.93 -1.86
N MET A 265 -3.07 -39.72 -2.93
CA MET A 265 -4.40 -40.11 -3.42
C MET A 265 -5.15 -41.07 -2.47
N THR A 266 -4.43 -41.79 -1.61
CA THR A 266 -5.03 -42.74 -0.66
C THR A 266 -4.90 -42.23 0.78
N MET A 267 -6.04 -42.15 1.48
CA MET A 267 -6.11 -41.82 2.91
C MET A 267 -5.20 -42.75 3.74
N GLY A 268 -4.43 -42.17 4.66
CA GLY A 268 -3.52 -42.90 5.56
C GLY A 268 -2.12 -43.19 5.01
N LYS A 269 -1.81 -42.83 3.76
CA LYS A 269 -0.42 -42.84 3.25
C LYS A 269 0.26 -41.51 3.51
N SER A 270 1.59 -41.48 3.48
CA SER A 270 2.36 -40.25 3.69
C SER A 270 3.38 -40.07 2.56
N LEU A 271 3.36 -38.92 1.91
CA LEU A 271 4.34 -38.54 0.86
C LEU A 271 5.48 -37.69 1.46
N LYS A 272 6.12 -38.17 2.53
CA LYS A 272 7.20 -37.43 3.24
C LYS A 272 8.41 -37.11 2.37
N TYR A 273 8.58 -37.86 1.29
CA TYR A 273 9.71 -37.75 0.38
C TYR A 273 9.48 -36.78 -0.76
N TYR A 274 8.34 -36.10 -0.87
CA TYR A 274 8.08 -35.18 -1.97
C TYR A 274 7.98 -33.74 -1.48
N LEU A 275 8.47 -32.80 -2.29
CA LEU A 275 8.32 -31.36 -2.11
C LEU A 275 7.67 -30.80 -3.37
N GLY A 276 6.59 -30.04 -3.20
CA GLY A 276 6.00 -29.27 -4.29
C GLY A 276 6.70 -27.92 -4.41
N CYS A 277 7.02 -27.53 -5.64
CA CYS A 277 7.77 -26.33 -5.95
C CYS A 277 7.08 -25.56 -7.07
N ILE A 278 7.37 -24.26 -7.14
CA ILE A 278 6.82 -23.33 -8.12
C ILE A 278 7.98 -22.67 -8.87
N SER A 279 7.87 -22.54 -10.19
CA SER A 279 8.78 -21.74 -11.02
C SER A 279 8.00 -20.87 -12.03
N LYS A 280 8.63 -19.77 -12.47
CA LYS A 280 8.09 -18.69 -13.33
C LYS A 280 7.13 -17.73 -12.60
N LEU A 281 7.35 -16.44 -12.83
CA LEU A 281 6.44 -15.33 -12.55
C LEU A 281 6.43 -14.46 -13.83
N PRO A 282 5.29 -14.23 -14.50
CA PRO A 282 5.33 -13.77 -15.90
C PRO A 282 5.32 -12.25 -16.06
N LYS A 283 5.26 -11.83 -17.34
CA LYS A 283 5.28 -10.44 -17.79
C LYS A 283 3.89 -9.78 -17.85
N GLU A 284 2.78 -10.54 -17.81
CA GLU A 284 1.40 -10.06 -17.99
C GLU A 284 0.37 -10.71 -17.05
N ASP A 285 0.11 -12.02 -17.17
CA ASP A 285 -0.71 -12.80 -16.21
C ASP A 285 0.17 -13.49 -15.17
N LEU A 286 -0.36 -13.86 -14.00
CA LEU A 286 0.34 -14.69 -13.03
C LEU A 286 0.24 -16.17 -13.43
N GLU A 287 1.34 -16.75 -13.91
CA GLU A 287 1.46 -18.17 -14.25
C GLU A 287 2.48 -18.86 -13.35
N VAL A 288 2.14 -20.06 -12.93
CA VAL A 288 2.90 -20.86 -11.96
C VAL A 288 3.15 -22.23 -12.57
N GLN A 289 4.42 -22.58 -12.79
CA GLN A 289 4.83 -23.94 -13.14
C GLN A 289 5.02 -24.74 -11.86
N VAL A 290 4.24 -25.81 -11.69
CA VAL A 290 4.33 -26.69 -10.51
C VAL A 290 5.16 -27.91 -10.85
N PHE A 291 6.05 -28.29 -9.93
CA PHE A 291 6.80 -29.54 -10.04
C PHE A 291 6.94 -30.19 -8.67
N VAL A 292 7.15 -31.50 -8.66
CA VAL A 292 7.43 -32.26 -7.44
C VAL A 292 8.82 -32.87 -7.49
N VAL A 293 9.54 -32.80 -6.36
CA VAL A 293 10.89 -33.36 -6.23
C VAL A 293 10.90 -34.44 -5.17
N ASN A 294 11.42 -35.61 -5.51
CA ASN A 294 11.73 -36.64 -4.53
C ASN A 294 13.00 -36.24 -3.73
N LYS A 295 12.86 -36.04 -2.43
CA LYS A 295 13.92 -35.59 -1.52
C LYS A 295 15.11 -36.56 -1.43
N GLN A 296 14.87 -37.87 -1.63
CA GLN A 296 15.91 -38.90 -1.57
C GLN A 296 16.63 -39.05 -2.91
N THR A 297 15.88 -39.28 -3.99
CA THR A 297 16.48 -39.56 -5.31
C THR A 297 16.85 -38.31 -6.08
N LYS A 298 16.38 -37.13 -5.62
CA LYS A 298 16.46 -35.84 -6.33
C LYS A 298 15.75 -35.84 -7.69
N GLN A 299 14.97 -36.88 -7.99
CA GLN A 299 14.19 -36.95 -9.21
C GLN A 299 13.09 -35.89 -9.21
N ARG A 300 12.97 -35.17 -10.33
CA ARG A 300 11.99 -34.10 -10.55
C ARG A 300 10.92 -34.60 -11.52
N TYR A 301 9.66 -34.32 -11.20
CA TYR A 301 8.51 -34.56 -12.06
C TYR A 301 7.81 -33.23 -12.32
N GLU A 302 7.69 -32.86 -13.58
CA GLU A 302 7.05 -31.62 -14.01
C GLU A 302 5.53 -31.79 -14.03
N GLY A 303 4.81 -30.79 -13.54
CA GLY A 303 3.38 -30.65 -13.72
C GLY A 303 3.03 -29.63 -14.80
N PRO A 304 1.73 -29.38 -15.02
CA PRO A 304 1.27 -28.33 -15.91
C PRO A 304 1.62 -26.93 -15.37
N THR A 305 1.71 -25.96 -16.29
CA THR A 305 1.65 -24.54 -15.94
C THR A 305 0.21 -24.18 -15.59
N VAL A 306 0.00 -23.55 -14.45
CA VAL A 306 -1.31 -23.04 -14.00
C VAL A 306 -1.35 -21.54 -14.21
N ASN A 307 -2.28 -21.07 -15.05
CA ASN A 307 -2.58 -19.64 -15.19
C ASN A 307 -3.59 -19.23 -14.10
N LEU A 308 -3.20 -18.26 -13.28
CA LEU A 308 -3.97 -17.69 -12.17
C LEU A 308 -4.63 -16.35 -12.53
N GLY A 309 -4.47 -15.88 -13.76
CA GLY A 309 -4.95 -14.61 -14.27
C GLY A 309 -4.26 -13.43 -13.58
N LYS A 310 -5.03 -12.39 -13.28
CA LYS A 310 -4.56 -11.16 -12.64
C LYS A 310 -5.21 -10.99 -11.26
N PRO A 311 -4.72 -11.71 -10.22
CA PRO A 311 -5.29 -11.60 -8.89
C PRO A 311 -5.03 -10.25 -8.26
N LEU A 312 -5.86 -9.90 -7.26
CA LEU A 312 -5.74 -8.67 -6.48
C LEU A 312 -5.65 -7.42 -7.38
N VAL A 313 -4.77 -6.47 -7.07
CA VAL A 313 -4.57 -5.25 -7.89
C VAL A 313 -3.93 -5.51 -9.25
N GLY A 314 -3.55 -6.75 -9.56
CA GLY A 314 -3.12 -7.13 -10.89
C GLY A 314 -4.18 -6.81 -11.96
N ILE A 315 -5.47 -6.90 -11.60
CA ILE A 315 -6.59 -6.62 -12.51
C ILE A 315 -6.66 -5.15 -12.95
N LEU A 316 -6.02 -4.24 -12.21
CA LEU A 316 -6.01 -2.82 -12.51
C LEU A 316 -4.98 -2.45 -13.60
N ASP A 317 -4.19 -3.42 -14.08
CA ASP A 317 -3.18 -3.22 -15.13
C ASP A 317 -2.22 -2.05 -14.84
N LEU A 318 -1.91 -1.85 -13.55
CA LEU A 318 -1.00 -0.80 -13.05
C LEU A 318 0.43 -0.92 -13.60
N TRP A 319 0.75 -2.05 -14.24
CA TRP A 319 2.10 -2.45 -14.60
C TRP A 319 2.23 -2.50 -16.12
N LYS A 320 3.02 -1.59 -16.72
CA LYS A 320 3.54 -1.85 -18.08
C LYS A 320 4.54 -3.02 -17.98
N PRO A 321 4.60 -3.94 -18.96
CA PRO A 321 5.42 -5.15 -18.86
C PRO A 321 6.87 -4.84 -18.46
N ARG A 322 7.27 -5.25 -17.25
CA ARG A 322 8.65 -5.09 -16.78
C ARG A 322 9.56 -5.95 -17.67
N ARG A 323 10.51 -5.34 -18.38
CA ARG A 323 11.74 -6.04 -18.78
C ARG A 323 12.61 -6.18 -17.52
N GLN A 324 12.36 -7.21 -16.70
CA GLN A 324 13.37 -7.59 -15.71
C GLN A 324 14.54 -8.22 -16.46
N LEU A 325 15.69 -7.53 -16.42
CA LEU A 325 16.99 -8.15 -16.58
C LEU A 325 17.19 -9.05 -15.36
N ILE A 326 17.29 -10.36 -15.63
CA ILE A 326 17.76 -11.34 -14.66
C ILE A 326 19.27 -11.12 -14.59
N GLU A 327 19.78 -10.78 -13.40
CA GLU A 327 21.17 -11.08 -13.03
C GLU A 327 21.21 -12.41 -12.27
#